data_AF-A0A2H3TP04-F1
#
_entry.id   AF-A0A2H3TP04-F1
#
_cell.length_a   1.000
_cell.length_b   1.000
_cell.length_c   1.000
_cell.angle_alpha   90.00
_cell.angle_beta   90.00
_cell.angle_gamma   90.00
#
_symmetry.space_group_name_H-M   'P 1'
#
loop_
_entity.id
_entity.type
_entity.pdbx_description
1 polymer ?
#
loop_
_entity_poly.entity_id
_entity_poly.type
_entity_poly.pdbx_seq_one_letter_code
_entity_poly.pdbx_strand_id
1 'polypeptide(L)'
;MDPRSNEPRPMDNQPQPGASGERGPREIGNDRFNEELARVRLELEKIYIQKAKEVEEVKEMNERIDRLKHDRRSKKTIEKAKEELRKMVDTMERTILMVEQTRQEEEDIVVQRWRFQQGR
;
A
#
# COMPACT_ATOMS: atom_id res chain seq x y z
N MET A 1 53.97 -34.65 29.03
CA MET A 1 54.15 -33.82 27.81
C MET A 1 54.03 -34.81 26.67
N ASP A 2 52.79 -35.07 26.26
CA ASP A 2 52.46 -36.01 25.19
C ASP A 2 51.97 -35.24 23.96
N PRO A 3 52.35 -35.65 22.75
CA PRO A 3 52.09 -34.89 21.54
C PRO A 3 50.61 -34.96 21.15
N ARG A 4 50.05 -33.81 20.80
CA ARG A 4 48.70 -33.63 20.28
C ARG A 4 48.48 -34.49 19.03
N SER A 5 47.64 -35.52 19.14
CA SER A 5 47.06 -36.21 17.98
C SER A 5 46.18 -35.22 17.21
N ASN A 6 46.74 -34.69 16.12
CA ASN A 6 46.05 -33.83 15.18
C ASN A 6 45.32 -34.75 14.18
N GLU A 7 44.20 -35.33 14.58
CA GLU A 7 43.31 -35.99 13.62
C GLU A 7 42.61 -34.90 12.80
N PRO A 8 42.75 -34.89 11.46
CA PRO A 8 42.00 -33.97 10.63
C PRO A 8 40.52 -34.35 10.69
N ARG A 9 39.67 -33.43 11.14
CA ARG A 9 38.21 -33.57 11.02
C ARG A 9 37.88 -33.86 9.56
N PRO A 10 36.99 -34.81 9.24
CA PRO A 10 36.43 -34.91 7.90
C PRO A 10 35.70 -33.59 7.62
N MET A 11 36.31 -32.75 6.79
CA MET A 11 35.64 -31.62 6.14
C MET A 11 34.70 -32.23 5.11
N ASP A 12 33.54 -32.66 5.57
CA ASP A 12 32.42 -33.05 4.73
C ASP A 12 31.76 -31.78 4.17
N ASN A 13 32.53 -31.03 3.39
CA ASN A 13 32.07 -29.92 2.56
C ASN A 13 31.66 -30.44 1.18
N GLN A 14 30.99 -31.60 1.12
CA GLN A 14 30.15 -31.89 -0.03
C GLN A 14 28.97 -30.91 0.03
N PRO A 15 28.73 -30.08 -1.01
CA PRO A 15 27.43 -29.47 -1.18
C PRO A 15 26.43 -30.63 -1.20
N GLN A 16 25.49 -30.68 -0.24
CA GLN A 16 24.41 -31.66 -0.29
C GLN A 16 23.75 -31.55 -1.67
N PRO A 17 23.88 -32.56 -2.56
CA PRO A 17 23.19 -32.55 -3.83
C PRO A 17 21.75 -32.93 -3.51
N GLY A 18 20.90 -31.92 -3.28
CA GLY A 18 19.54 -32.16 -2.81
C GLY A 18 18.68 -30.95 -2.49
N ALA A 19 19.20 -29.72 -2.50
CA ALA A 19 18.38 -28.50 -2.33
C ALA A 19 17.59 -28.10 -3.59
N SER A 20 17.30 -29.05 -4.48
CA SER A 20 16.21 -28.94 -5.45
C SER A 20 14.99 -29.67 -4.87
N GLY A 21 14.55 -29.21 -3.69
CA GLY A 21 13.33 -29.66 -3.05
C GLY A 21 12.16 -28.80 -3.51
N GLU A 22 11.04 -29.41 -3.85
CA GLU A 22 9.78 -28.69 -4.09
C GLU A 22 9.51 -27.70 -2.95
N ARG A 23 9.12 -26.47 -3.30
CA ARG A 23 8.76 -25.45 -2.30
C ARG A 23 7.72 -26.03 -1.35
N GLY A 24 8.00 -25.93 -0.04
CA GLY A 24 7.09 -26.43 0.98
C GLY A 24 5.77 -25.63 0.99
N PRO A 25 4.65 -26.20 1.48
CA PRO A 25 3.35 -25.50 1.56
C PRO A 25 3.42 -24.13 2.26
N ARG A 26 4.35 -23.98 3.20
CA ARG A 26 4.59 -22.74 3.95
C ARG A 26 5.29 -21.65 3.12
N GLU A 27 6.16 -22.03 2.18
CA GLU A 27 6.81 -21.10 1.26
C GLU A 27 5.80 -20.63 0.22
N ILE A 28 5.03 -21.55 -0.36
CA ILE A 28 3.94 -21.23 -1.29
C ILE A 28 2.90 -20.31 -0.62
N GLY A 29 2.53 -20.57 0.63
CA GLY A 29 1.60 -19.72 1.37
C GLY A 29 2.15 -18.32 1.63
N ASN A 30 3.42 -18.20 2.02
CA ASN A 30 4.07 -16.89 2.19
C ASN A 30 4.17 -16.10 0.88
N ASP A 31 4.47 -16.77 -0.24
CA ASP A 31 4.55 -16.14 -1.55
C ASP A 31 3.19 -15.54 -1.95
N ARG A 32 2.09 -16.26 -1.69
CA ARG A 32 0.72 -15.74 -1.93
C ARG A 32 0.43 -14.48 -1.11
N PHE A 33 0.76 -14.47 0.17
CA PHE A 33 0.59 -13.26 1.00
C PHE A 33 1.47 -12.10 0.51
N ASN A 34 2.69 -12.38 0.04
CA ASN A 34 3.55 -11.35 -0.53
C ASN A 34 2.97 -10.76 -1.81
N GLU A 35 2.41 -11.59 -2.70
CA GLU A 35 1.73 -11.14 -3.91
C GLU A 35 0.48 -10.30 -3.59
N GLU A 36 -0.30 -10.71 -2.61
CA GLU A 36 -1.51 -9.99 -2.17
C GLU A 36 -1.15 -8.63 -1.56
N LEU A 37 -0.17 -8.58 -0.65
CA LEU A 37 0.36 -7.33 -0.11
C LEU A 37 0.90 -6.40 -1.21
N ALA A 38 1.61 -6.94 -2.20
CA ALA A 38 2.11 -6.14 -3.31
C ALA A 38 0.96 -5.52 -4.14
N ARG A 39 -0.14 -6.26 -4.36
CA ARG A 39 -1.31 -5.74 -5.07
C ARG A 39 -2.01 -4.64 -4.28
N VAL A 40 -2.28 -4.86 -2.99
CA VAL A 40 -2.97 -3.89 -2.13
C VAL A 40 -2.13 -2.61 -1.98
N ARG A 41 -0.80 -2.72 -1.83
CA ARG A 41 0.09 -1.55 -1.79
C ARG A 41 0.07 -0.75 -3.07
N LEU A 42 0.06 -1.43 -4.21
CA LEU A 42 -0.03 -0.76 -5.52
C LEU A 42 -1.38 -0.04 -5.67
N GLU A 43 -2.47 -0.64 -5.19
CA GLU A 43 -3.78 0.01 -5.17
C GLU A 43 -3.79 1.25 -4.26
N LEU A 44 -3.23 1.13 -3.06
CA LEU A 44 -3.09 2.24 -2.13
C LEU A 44 -2.29 3.41 -2.74
N GLU A 45 -1.20 3.12 -3.45
CA GLU A 45 -0.40 4.13 -4.17
C GLU A 45 -1.22 4.86 -5.24
N LYS A 46 -2.02 4.12 -6.02
CA LYS A 46 -2.92 4.74 -7.03
C LYS A 46 -3.95 5.65 -6.38
N ILE A 47 -4.56 5.21 -5.27
CA ILE A 47 -5.55 6.03 -4.54
C ILE A 47 -4.89 7.29 -3.99
N TYR A 48 -3.65 7.21 -3.48
CA TYR A 48 -2.92 8.40 -3.02
C TYR A 48 -2.66 9.42 -4.13
N ILE A 49 -2.26 8.96 -5.32
CA ILE A 49 -2.06 9.83 -6.49
C ILE A 49 -3.38 10.52 -6.87
N GLN A 50 -4.47 9.75 -6.91
CA GLN A 50 -5.80 10.28 -7.21
C GLN A 50 -6.24 11.32 -6.17
N LYS A 51 -6.08 11.04 -4.88
CA LYS A 51 -6.36 11.97 -3.79
C LYS A 51 -5.55 13.26 -3.93
N ALA A 52 -4.26 13.16 -4.25
CA ALA A 52 -3.40 14.33 -4.42
C ALA A 52 -3.89 15.24 -5.55
N LYS A 53 -4.33 14.64 -6.66
CA LYS A 53 -4.94 15.37 -7.77
C LYS A 53 -6.24 16.07 -7.35
N GLU A 54 -7.13 15.37 -6.64
CA GLU A 54 -8.40 15.93 -6.15
C GLU A 54 -8.19 17.10 -5.19
N VAL A 55 -7.18 17.02 -4.32
CA VAL A 55 -6.81 18.12 -3.42
C VAL A 55 -6.43 19.38 -4.20
N GLU A 56 -5.62 19.23 -5.26
CA GLU A 56 -5.23 20.40 -6.08
C GLU A 56 -6.43 20.95 -6.85
N GLU A 57 -7.28 20.11 -7.42
CA GLU A 57 -8.51 20.55 -8.11
C GLU A 57 -9.47 21.30 -7.17
N VAL A 58 -9.64 20.83 -5.92
CA VAL A 58 -10.43 21.51 -4.88
C VAL A 58 -9.82 22.88 -4.53
N LYS A 59 -8.50 22.96 -4.43
CA LYS A 59 -7.79 24.21 -4.17
C LYS A 59 -7.97 25.21 -5.33
N GLU A 60 -7.76 24.78 -6.57
CA GLU A 60 -7.98 25.60 -7.77
C GLU A 60 -9.43 26.12 -7.86
N MET A 61 -10.42 25.28 -7.52
CA MET A 61 -11.82 25.68 -7.52
C MET A 61 -12.12 26.74 -6.45
N ASN A 62 -11.52 26.62 -5.26
CA ASN A 62 -11.64 27.65 -4.22
C ASN A 62 -11.06 28.99 -4.69
N GLU A 63 -9.86 28.98 -5.26
CA GLU A 63 -9.25 30.19 -5.82
C GLU A 63 -10.09 30.80 -6.94
N ARG A 64 -10.68 29.95 -7.80
CA ARG A 64 -11.63 30.41 -8.83
C ARG A 64 -12.83 31.10 -8.22
N ILE A 65 -13.42 30.55 -7.15
CA ILE A 65 -14.55 31.17 -6.45
C ILE A 65 -14.14 32.54 -5.89
N ASP A 66 -12.94 32.67 -5.33
CA ASP A 66 -12.46 33.94 -4.79
C ASP A 66 -12.21 34.98 -5.88
N ARG A 67 -11.67 34.59 -7.04
CA ARG A 67 -11.60 35.45 -8.23
C ARG A 67 -12.99 35.90 -8.69
N LEU A 68 -13.97 34.99 -8.77
CA LEU A 68 -15.34 35.34 -9.15
C LEU A 68 -15.98 36.36 -8.18
N LYS A 69 -15.69 36.26 -6.88
CA LYS A 69 -16.14 37.26 -5.89
C LYS A 69 -15.43 38.60 -6.09
N HIS A 70 -14.11 38.59 -6.28
CA HIS A 70 -13.30 39.77 -6.51
C HIS A 70 -13.77 40.55 -7.75
N ASP A 71 -14.01 39.83 -8.85
CA ASP A 71 -14.54 40.34 -10.12
C ASP A 71 -16.03 40.73 -10.03
N ARG A 72 -16.64 40.62 -8.85
CA ARG A 72 -18.05 40.94 -8.57
C ARG A 72 -19.01 40.25 -9.56
N ARG A 73 -18.70 39.00 -9.91
CA ARG A 73 -19.56 38.20 -10.79
C ARG A 73 -20.91 37.95 -10.12
N SER A 74 -21.90 37.62 -10.96
CA SER A 74 -23.26 37.41 -10.47
C SER A 74 -23.32 36.36 -9.36
N LYS A 75 -24.20 36.56 -8.38
CA LYS A 75 -24.44 35.60 -7.30
C LYS A 75 -24.74 34.19 -7.83
N LYS A 76 -25.49 34.09 -8.93
CA LYS A 76 -25.80 32.81 -9.60
C LYS A 76 -24.53 32.09 -10.08
N THR A 77 -23.58 32.83 -10.66
CA THR A 77 -22.30 32.25 -11.12
C THR A 77 -21.48 31.74 -9.95
N ILE A 78 -21.38 32.52 -8.87
CA ILE A 78 -20.62 32.14 -7.67
C ILE A 78 -21.25 30.91 -6.99
N GLU A 79 -22.57 30.87 -6.85
CA GLU A 79 -23.26 29.72 -6.24
C GLU A 79 -23.13 28.45 -7.07
N LYS A 80 -23.12 28.55 -8.40
CA LYS A 80 -22.84 27.39 -9.26
C LYS A 80 -21.43 26.84 -9.00
N ALA A 81 -20.42 27.71 -8.90
CA ALA A 81 -19.05 27.28 -8.61
C ALA A 81 -18.91 26.64 -7.22
N LYS A 82 -19.62 27.16 -6.21
CA LYS A 82 -19.68 26.54 -4.87
C LYS A 82 -20.35 25.17 -4.89
N GLU A 83 -21.38 24.98 -5.72
CA GLU A 83 -22.02 23.68 -5.91
C GLU A 83 -21.08 22.67 -6.59
N GLU A 84 -20.32 23.12 -7.60
CA GLU A 84 -19.25 22.31 -8.20
C GLU A 84 -18.21 21.91 -7.15
N LEU A 85 -17.76 22.87 -6.32
CA LEU A 85 -16.82 22.61 -5.22
C LEU A 85 -17.35 21.56 -4.24
N ARG A 86 -18.63 21.62 -3.83
CA ARG A 86 -19.23 20.63 -2.93
C ARG A 86 -19.11 19.21 -3.49
N LYS A 87 -19.43 19.03 -4.78
CA LYS A 87 -19.32 17.70 -5.44
C LYS A 87 -17.87 17.20 -5.51
N MET A 88 -16.91 18.10 -5.68
CA MET A 88 -15.49 17.76 -5.68
C MET A 88 -15.04 17.32 -4.29
N VAL A 89 -15.48 18.02 -3.23
CA VAL A 89 -15.22 17.63 -1.84
C VAL A 89 -15.85 16.27 -1.52
N ASP A 90 -17.11 16.03 -1.91
CA ASP A 90 -17.76 14.72 -1.72
C ASP A 90 -17.00 13.59 -2.42
N THR A 91 -16.40 13.86 -3.58
CA THR A 91 -15.58 12.88 -4.30
C THR A 91 -14.29 12.59 -3.54
N MET A 92 -13.60 13.64 -3.08
CA MET A 92 -12.39 13.52 -2.27
C MET A 92 -12.62 12.77 -0.95
N GLU A 93 -13.76 12.98 -0.30
CA GLU A 93 -14.16 12.24 0.91
C GLU A 93 -14.31 10.74 0.62
N ARG A 94 -14.93 10.37 -0.51
CA ARG A 94 -15.00 8.96 -0.93
C ARG A 94 -13.61 8.38 -1.19
N THR A 95 -12.71 9.15 -1.82
CA THR A 95 -11.32 8.72 -2.03
C THR A 95 -10.58 8.52 -0.72
N ILE A 96 -10.79 9.36 0.28
CA ILE A 96 -10.23 9.19 1.62
C ILE A 96 -10.74 7.89 2.26
N LEU A 97 -12.04 7.60 2.15
CA LEU A 97 -12.60 6.33 2.65
C LEU A 97 -11.97 5.12 1.95
N MET A 98 -11.70 5.20 0.65
CA MET A 98 -10.99 4.13 -0.07
C MET A 98 -9.57 3.94 0.47
N VAL A 99 -8.82 5.03 0.76
CA VAL A 99 -7.50 4.93 1.41
C VAL A 99 -7.57 4.17 2.73
N GLU A 100 -8.54 4.50 3.57
CA GLU A 100 -8.72 3.88 4.89
C GLU A 100 -9.06 2.40 4.76
N GLN A 101 -9.98 2.05 3.86
CA GLN A 101 -10.37 0.67 3.59
C GLN A 101 -9.20 -0.17 3.06
N THR A 102 -8.46 0.33 2.07
CA THR A 102 -7.31 -0.38 1.50
C THR A 102 -6.16 -0.51 2.51
N ARG A 103 -5.98 0.47 3.41
CA ARG A 103 -5.03 0.33 4.53
C ARG A 103 -5.44 -0.77 5.49
N GLN A 104 -6.73 -0.85 5.84
CA GLN A 104 -7.24 -1.90 6.71
C GLN A 104 -7.04 -3.28 6.09
N GLU A 105 -7.27 -3.41 4.78
CA GLU A 105 -7.01 -4.64 4.04
C GLU A 105 -5.52 -5.04 4.09
N GLU A 106 -4.60 -4.09 3.91
CA GLU A 106 -3.16 -4.35 4.06
C GLU A 106 -2.83 -4.89 5.46
N GLU A 107 -3.35 -4.25 6.51
CA GLU A 107 -3.13 -4.66 7.90
C GLU A 107 -3.68 -6.07 8.16
N ASP A 108 -4.87 -6.37 7.66
CA ASP A 108 -5.50 -7.69 7.80
C ASP A 108 -4.65 -8.77 7.14
N ILE A 109 -4.11 -8.52 5.95
CA ILE A 109 -3.21 -9.45 5.25
C ILE A 109 -1.92 -9.65 6.05
N VAL A 110 -1.33 -8.59 6.60
CA VAL A 110 -0.13 -8.68 7.45
C VAL A 110 -0.41 -9.55 8.68
N VAL A 111 -1.56 -9.36 9.35
CA VAL A 111 -1.96 -10.15 10.52
C VAL A 111 -2.20 -11.61 10.14
N GLN A 112 -2.87 -11.88 9.02
CA GLN A 112 -3.11 -13.24 8.54
C GLN A 112 -1.80 -13.96 8.20
N ARG A 113 -0.89 -13.29 7.49
CA ARG A 113 0.45 -13.80 7.19
C ARG A 113 1.21 -14.12 8.47
N TRP A 114 1.16 -13.24 9.47
CA TRP A 114 1.80 -13.48 10.77
C TRP A 114 1.22 -14.72 11.46
N ARG A 115 -0.11 -14.89 11.51
CA ARG A 115 -0.76 -16.08 12.09
C ARG A 115 -0.36 -17.37 11.37
N PHE A 116 -0.39 -17.34 10.03
CA PHE A 116 0.06 -18.45 9.19
C PHE A 116 1.51 -18.83 9.48
N GLN A 117 2.40 -17.85 9.66
CA GLN A 117 3.78 -18.08 10.06
C GLN A 117 3.92 -18.65 11.46
N GLN A 118 2.99 -18.43 12.38
CA GLN A 118 2.99 -19.05 13.71
C GLN A 118 2.31 -20.44 13.72
N GLY A 119 1.82 -20.93 12.58
CA GLY A 119 1.06 -22.18 12.49
C GLY A 119 -0.31 -22.11 13.16
N ARG A 120 -0.92 -20.92 13.18
CA ARG A 120 -2.24 -20.63 13.76
C ARG A 120 -3.25 -20.26 12.69
#